data_AF-A0A1L6I9W3-F1
#
_entry.id   AF-A0A1L6I9W3-F1
#
_cell.length_a   1.000
_cell.length_b   1.000
_cell.length_c   1.000
_cell.angle_alpha   90.00
_cell.angle_beta   90.00
_cell.angle_gamma   90.00
#
_symmetry.space_group_name_H-M   'P 1'
#
loop_
_entity.id
_entity.type
_entity.pdbx_description
1 polymer ?
#
loop_
_entity_poly.entity_id
_entity_poly.type
_entity_poly.pdbx_seq_one_letter_code
_entity_poly.pdbx_strand_id
1 'polypeptide(L)' 'MQDDPPPEPPVRPCADDCCRSGCDPCVFDLYNEALERYRTALAAWQKRHGSGAR' A
#
# COMPACT_ATOMS: atom_id res chain seq x y z
N MET A 1 22.06 13.98 -1.64
CA MET A 1 21.89 12.52 -1.69
C MET A 1 20.42 12.27 -1.95
N GLN A 2 20.07 11.88 -3.17
CA GLN A 2 18.70 11.49 -3.49
C GLN A 2 18.61 9.99 -3.23
N ASP A 3 18.32 9.65 -1.97
CA ASP A 3 17.90 8.31 -1.62
C ASP A 3 16.47 8.16 -2.17
N ASP A 4 16.25 7.22 -3.09
CA ASP A 4 14.91 6.83 -3.56
C ASP A 4 14.57 5.53 -2.81
N PRO A 5 14.18 5.60 -1.53
CA PRO A 5 13.89 4.42 -0.74
C PRO A 5 12.68 3.68 -1.31
N PRO A 6 12.57 2.37 -1.05
CA PRO A 6 11.39 1.61 -1.45
C PRO A 6 10.13 2.21 -0.80
N PRO A 7 8.98 2.18 -1.50
CA PRO A 7 7.73 2.60 -0.90
C PRO A 7 7.40 1.68 0.30
N GLU A 8 6.65 2.23 1.25
CA GLU A 8 6.21 1.49 2.43
C GLU A 8 4.81 0.89 2.22
N PRO A 9 4.59 -0.37 2.64
CA PRO A 9 3.27 -1.00 2.52
C PRO A 9 2.26 -0.31 3.45
N PRO A 10 0.98 -0.20 3.04
CA PRO A 10 -0.05 0.32 3.93
C PRO A 10 -0.28 -0.62 5.11
N VAL A 11 -0.59 -0.05 6.27
CA VAL A 11 -0.95 -0.82 7.46
C VAL A 11 -2.33 -1.42 7.27
N ARG A 12 -2.45 -2.72 7.50
CA ARG A 12 -3.74 -3.41 7.42
C ARG A 12 -4.61 -2.96 8.61
N PRO A 13 -5.85 -2.48 8.38
CA PRO A 13 -6.77 -2.14 9.45
C PRO A 13 -7.23 -3.39 10.20
N CYS A 14 -7.50 -3.26 11.50
CA CYS A 14 -8.11 -4.31 12.30
C CYS A 14 -9.63 -4.33 12.07
N ALA A 15 -10.29 -5.41 12.50
CA ALA A 15 -11.74 -5.52 12.40
C ALA A 15 -12.49 -4.47 13.25
N ASP A 16 -11.84 -3.93 14.29
CA ASP A 16 -12.40 -2.89 15.15
C ASP A 16 -12.35 -1.48 14.51
N ASP A 17 -11.39 -1.24 13.59
CA ASP A 17 -11.35 -0.03 12.77
C ASP A 17 -12.52 0.02 11.77
N CYS A 18 -13.13 -1.13 11.49
CA CYS A 18 -14.34 -1.18 10.68
C CYS A 18 -15.54 -0.78 11.55
N CYS A 19 -16.20 0.31 11.15
CA CYS A 19 -17.39 0.83 11.82
C CYS A 19 -18.57 -0.16 11.86
N ARG A 20 -18.52 -1.27 11.08
CA ARG A 20 -19.49 -2.40 11.03
C ARG A 20 -20.96 -2.03 10.78
N SER A 21 -21.28 -0.74 10.65
CA SER A 21 -22.61 -0.21 10.44
C SER A 21 -22.84 0.35 9.04
N GLY A 22 -21.95 0.08 8.09
CA GLY A 22 -22.09 0.50 6.69
C GLY A 22 -21.44 1.84 6.35
N CYS A 23 -20.35 2.21 7.02
CA CYS A 23 -19.55 3.36 6.62
C CYS A 23 -18.99 3.16 5.20
N ASP A 24 -19.21 4.13 4.31
CA ASP A 24 -18.73 4.16 2.93
C ASP A 24 -17.86 5.42 2.70
N PRO A 25 -16.59 5.27 2.27
CA PRO A 25 -15.91 4.02 1.97
C PRO A 25 -15.51 3.25 3.25
N CYS A 26 -15.54 1.91 3.18
CA CYS A 26 -15.07 1.05 4.25
C CYS A 26 -13.55 1.23 4.44
N VAL A 27 -13.04 1.12 5.66
CA VAL A 27 -11.59 1.18 5.94
C VAL A 27 -10.81 0.11 5.15
N PHE A 28 -11.44 -1.03 4.88
CA PHE A 28 -10.86 -2.08 4.04
C PHE A 28 -10.82 -1.70 2.57
N ASP A 29 -11.79 -0.94 2.06
CA ASP A 29 -11.76 -0.41 0.69
C ASP A 29 -10.63 0.60 0.53
N LEU A 30 -10.51 1.56 1.45
CA LEU A 30 -9.40 2.51 1.47
C LEU A 30 -8.04 1.82 1.55
N TYR A 31 -7.94 0.75 2.37
CA TYR A 31 -6.74 -0.07 2.45
C TYR A 31 -6.43 -0.78 1.13
N ASN A 32 -7.43 -1.35 0.46
CA ASN A 32 -7.24 -2.02 -0.83
C ASN A 32 -6.77 -1.03 -1.89
N GLU A 33 -7.36 0.17 -1.97
CA GLU A 33 -6.92 1.22 -2.88
C GLU A 33 -5.47 1.65 -2.61
N ALA A 34 -5.11 1.83 -1.33
CA ALA A 34 -3.75 2.15 -0.92
C ALA A 34 -2.78 1.01 -1.28
N LEU A 35 -3.20 -0.24 -1.15
CA LEU A 35 -2.40 -1.41 -1.48
C LEU A 35 -2.12 -1.51 -2.98
N GLU A 36 -3.10 -1.20 -3.83
CA GLU A 36 -2.92 -1.17 -5.29
C GLU A 36 -1.93 -0.06 -5.72
N ARG A 37 -2.04 1.11 -5.10
CA ARG A 37 -1.08 2.21 -5.29
C ARG A 37 0.33 1.81 -4.86
N TYR A 38 0.45 1.18 -3.70
CA TYR A 38 1.70 0.66 -3.17
C TYR A 38 2.34 -0.35 -4.13
N ARG A 39 1.58 -1.33 -4.62
CA ARG A 39 2.06 -2.35 -5.57
C ARG A 39 2.59 -1.72 -6.86
N THR A 40 1.88 -0.72 -7.37
CA THR A 40 2.29 0.02 -8.57
C THR A 40 3.59 0.79 -8.33
N ALA A 41 3.67 1.51 -7.20
CA ALA A 41 4.86 2.25 -6.82
C ALA A 41 6.06 1.32 -6.59
N LEU A 42 5.85 0.17 -5.93
CA LEU A 42 6.89 -0.81 -5.66
C LEU A 42 7.42 -1.42 -6.95
N ALA A 43 6.54 -1.77 -7.89
CA ALA A 43 6.96 -2.29 -9.20
C ALA A 43 7.76 -1.24 -10.00
N ALA A 44 7.37 0.04 -9.94
CA ALA A 44 8.13 1.13 -10.56
C ALA A 44 9.50 1.30 -9.90
N TRP A 45 9.54 1.27 -8.56
CA TRP A 45 10.78 1.34 -7.78
C TRP A 45 11.72 0.17 -8.13
N GLN A 46 11.23 -1.08 -8.12
CA GLN A 46 12.02 -2.26 -8.49
C GLN A 46 12.63 -2.17 -9.89
N LYS A 47 11.89 -1.63 -10.87
CA LYS A 47 12.41 -1.39 -12.23
C LYS A 47 13.55 -0.38 -12.26
N ARG A 48 13.46 0.70 -11.46
CA ARG A 48 14.51 1.74 -11.37
C ARG A 48 15.74 1.25 -10.62
N HIS A 49 15.55 0.41 -9.61
CA HIS A 49 16.61 -0.06 -8.72
C HIS A 49 17.25 -1.38 -9.14
N GLY A 50 16.81 -2.00 -10.24
CA GLY A 50 17.48 -3.14 -10.88
C GLY A 50 17.48 -4.45 -10.08
N SER A 51 17.06 -4.45 -8.82
CA SER A 51 16.97 -5.65 -8.00
C SER A 51 15.58 -6.27 -8.13
N GLY A 52 15.46 -7.16 -9.12
CA GLY A 52 14.63 -8.33 -8.91
C GLY A 52 15.02 -8.94 -7.57
N ALA A 53 14.06 -9.02 -6.66
CA ALA A 53 14.15 -9.84 -5.47
C ALA A 53 14.81 -11.17 -5.84
N ARG A 54 16.00 -11.44 -5.29
CA ARG A 54 16.63 -12.74 -5.35
C ARG A 54 16.81 -13.24 -3.94
#